data_AF-A0A7V9HZR5-F1
#
_entry.id   AF-A0A7V9HZR5-F1
#
_cell.length_a   1.000
_cell.length_b   1.000
_cell.length_c   1.000
_cell.angle_alpha   90.00
_cell.angle_beta   90.00
_cell.angle_gamma   90.00
#
_symmetry.space_group_name_H-M   'P 1'
#
loop_
_entity.id
_entity.type
_entity.pdbx_description
1 polymer ?
#
loop_
_entity_poly.entity_id
_entity_poly.type
_entity_poly.pdbx_seq_one_letter_code
_entity_poly.pdbx_strand_id
1 'polypeptide(L)'
;MRSLILILLLALALAPFGAGAQTNDAVRALAQREKQPLLDTLKALVEIESGSADVEGVTRIGALIAERLRALGGRVDLLPPAIDRPRITSLPQQFANTVVARFRGRGSARILLLAHMDTVYERGMLAQQPFRIDGDRAYGLGIADDKHGIAVILHALTMLKALSVDGYDVIT
;
A
#
# COMPACT_ATOMS: atom_id res chain seq x y z
N MET A 1 -30.30 -10.02 -53.04
CA MET A 1 -29.32 -10.73 -52.19
C MET A 1 -28.13 -9.87 -51.77
N ARG A 2 -27.53 -9.05 -52.66
CA ARG A 2 -26.42 -8.13 -52.30
C ARG A 2 -26.77 -7.06 -51.26
N SER A 3 -28.01 -6.56 -51.24
CA SER A 3 -28.44 -5.51 -50.31
C SER A 3 -28.70 -6.00 -48.88
N LEU A 4 -28.98 -7.30 -48.66
CA LEU A 4 -29.13 -7.86 -47.31
C LEU A 4 -27.78 -8.05 -46.61
N ILE A 5 -26.72 -8.33 -47.38
CA ILE A 5 -25.36 -8.51 -46.84
C ILE A 5 -24.79 -7.18 -46.32
N LEU A 6 -25.13 -6.06 -46.97
CA LEU A 6 -24.68 -4.72 -46.56
C LEU A 6 -25.34 -4.25 -45.24
N ILE A 7 -26.60 -4.63 -44.99
CA ILE A 7 -27.32 -4.27 -43.77
C ILE A 7 -26.81 -5.08 -42.57
N LEU A 8 -26.43 -6.36 -42.79
CA LEU A 8 -25.88 -7.22 -41.74
C LEU A 8 -24.47 -6.77 -41.29
N LEU A 9 -23.66 -6.25 -42.22
CA LEU A 9 -22.32 -5.71 -41.91
C LEU A 9 -22.37 -4.37 -41.16
N LEU A 10 -23.39 -3.54 -41.41
CA LEU A 10 -23.56 -2.26 -40.71
C LEU A 10 -24.08 -2.44 -39.27
N ALA A 11 -24.87 -3.48 -39.01
CA ALA A 11 -25.36 -3.80 -37.66
C ALA A 11 -24.25 -4.32 -36.72
N LEU A 12 -23.21 -4.97 -37.26
CA LEU A 12 -22.06 -5.42 -36.46
C LEU A 12 -21.11 -4.28 -36.04
N ALA A 13 -21.12 -3.15 -36.77
CA ALA A 13 -20.28 -2.00 -36.49
C ALA A 13 -20.85 -1.05 -35.40
N LEU A 14 -22.10 -1.28 -34.99
CA LEU A 14 -22.82 -0.49 -33.98
C LEU A 14 -22.96 -1.21 -32.63
N ALA A 15 -22.40 -2.42 -32.48
CA ALA A 15 -22.27 -3.01 -31.16
C ALA A 15 -21.37 -2.09 -30.33
N PRO A 16 -21.87 -1.48 -29.25
CA PRO A 16 -21.01 -0.71 -28.39
C PRO A 16 -20.01 -1.71 -27.81
N PHE A 17 -18.76 -1.63 -28.26
CA PHE A 17 -17.64 -2.14 -27.48
C PHE A 17 -17.57 -1.25 -26.24
N GLY A 18 -18.46 -1.53 -25.29
CA GLY A 18 -18.33 -1.09 -23.93
C GLY A 18 -17.09 -1.77 -23.37
N ALA A 19 -15.92 -1.22 -23.67
CA ALA A 19 -14.75 -1.38 -22.83
C ALA A 19 -15.00 -0.62 -21.51
N GLY A 20 -16.09 -0.97 -20.81
CA GLY A 20 -16.25 -0.64 -19.42
C GLY A 20 -15.17 -1.42 -18.69
N ALA A 21 -14.38 -0.74 -17.87
CA ALA A 21 -13.53 -1.43 -16.90
C ALA A 21 -14.39 -2.51 -16.21
N GLN A 22 -13.99 -3.77 -16.24
CA GLN A 22 -14.69 -4.81 -15.48
C GLN A 22 -14.63 -4.43 -14.01
N THR A 23 -15.71 -3.88 -13.49
CA THR A 23 -15.84 -3.52 -12.09
C THR A 23 -16.06 -4.81 -11.31
N ASN A 24 -15.16 -5.10 -10.38
CA ASN A 24 -15.38 -6.18 -9.43
C ASN A 24 -16.14 -5.62 -8.22
N ASP A 25 -17.46 -5.88 -8.18
CA ASP A 25 -18.34 -5.34 -7.13
C ASP A 25 -17.98 -5.83 -5.73
N ALA A 26 -17.46 -7.05 -5.61
CA ALA A 26 -16.98 -7.58 -4.33
C ALA A 26 -15.74 -6.81 -3.83
N VAL A 27 -14.78 -6.54 -4.73
CA VAL A 27 -13.60 -5.70 -4.42
C VAL A 27 -14.04 -4.29 -4.04
N ARG A 28 -14.96 -3.68 -4.80
CA ARG A 28 -15.49 -2.34 -4.51
C ARG A 28 -16.18 -2.28 -3.15
N ALA A 29 -17.03 -3.26 -2.84
CA ALA A 29 -17.74 -3.33 -1.57
C ALA A 29 -16.79 -3.49 -0.38
N LEU A 30 -15.74 -4.31 -0.53
CA LEU A 30 -14.71 -4.44 0.51
C LEU A 30 -13.88 -3.17 0.66
N ALA A 31 -13.44 -2.53 -0.43
CA ALA A 31 -12.72 -1.26 -0.36
C ALA A 31 -13.54 -0.18 0.37
N GLN A 32 -14.85 -0.13 0.13
CA GLN A 32 -15.74 0.78 0.85
C GLN A 32 -15.80 0.49 2.35
N ARG A 33 -15.78 -0.80 2.76
CA ARG A 33 -15.75 -1.21 4.17
C ARG A 33 -14.40 -0.93 4.83
N GLU A 34 -13.31 -1.06 4.08
CA GLU A 34 -11.95 -0.79 4.55
C GLU A 34 -11.62 0.71 4.68
N LYS A 35 -12.50 1.62 4.19
CA LYS A 35 -12.25 3.07 4.24
C LYS A 35 -11.93 3.58 5.65
N GLN A 36 -12.77 3.27 6.64
CA GLN A 36 -12.53 3.74 8.01
C GLN A 36 -11.34 3.03 8.67
N PRO A 37 -11.21 1.69 8.59
CA PRO A 37 -10.01 0.99 9.05
C PRO A 37 -8.69 1.55 8.47
N LEU A 38 -8.69 1.93 7.19
CA LEU A 38 -7.54 2.55 6.53
C LEU A 38 -7.21 3.93 7.13
N LEU A 39 -8.22 4.75 7.41
CA LEU A 39 -8.02 6.04 8.08
C LEU A 39 -7.48 5.87 9.51
N ASP A 40 -7.94 4.85 10.24
CA ASP A 40 -7.45 4.55 11.58
C ASP A 40 -5.99 4.06 11.55
N THR A 41 -5.63 3.23 10.56
CA THR A 41 -4.24 2.84 10.29
C THR A 41 -3.39 4.05 9.93
N LEU A 42 -3.86 4.93 9.05
CA LEU A 42 -3.17 6.18 8.70
C LEU A 42 -2.92 7.06 9.91
N LYS A 43 -3.92 7.24 10.78
CA LYS A 43 -3.78 7.99 12.03
C LYS A 43 -2.65 7.40 12.88
N ALA A 44 -2.67 6.08 13.12
CA ALA A 44 -1.66 5.40 13.92
C ALA A 44 -0.24 5.53 13.34
N LEU A 45 -0.10 5.49 12.01
CA LEU A 45 1.18 5.69 11.33
C LEU A 45 1.62 7.16 11.43
N VAL A 46 0.73 8.11 11.19
CA VAL A 46 1.01 9.56 11.23
C VAL A 46 1.48 10.00 12.61
N GLU A 47 0.87 9.46 13.66
CA GLU A 47 1.20 9.78 15.06
C GLU A 47 2.58 9.28 15.52
N ILE A 48 3.30 8.53 14.67
CA ILE A 48 4.72 8.18 14.87
C ILE A 48 5.58 9.06 13.97
N GLU A 49 6.34 9.97 14.57
CA GLU A 49 7.38 10.71 13.85
C GLU A 49 8.49 9.76 13.39
N SER A 50 8.85 9.84 12.11
CA SER A 50 9.80 8.93 11.47
C SER A 50 10.66 9.67 10.45
N GLY A 51 11.26 10.81 10.84
CA GLY A 51 12.20 11.52 9.97
C GLY A 51 13.31 10.61 9.45
N SER A 52 13.83 10.81 8.23
CA SER A 52 14.87 9.94 7.63
C SER A 52 16.13 9.80 8.49
N ALA A 53 16.48 10.83 9.25
CA ALA A 53 17.61 10.81 10.20
C ALA A 53 17.22 10.29 11.61
N ASP A 54 15.93 10.11 11.89
CA ASP A 54 15.41 9.63 13.18
C ASP A 54 15.30 8.10 13.17
N VAL A 55 16.44 7.42 13.38
CA VAL A 55 16.52 5.96 13.42
C VAL A 55 15.57 5.34 14.46
N GLU A 56 15.38 6.00 15.60
CA GLU A 56 14.48 5.55 16.66
C GLU A 56 13.02 5.60 16.16
N GLY A 57 12.61 6.72 15.57
CA GLY A 57 11.28 6.91 14.98
C GLY A 57 10.98 5.90 13.88
N VAL A 58 11.91 5.72 12.95
CA VAL A 58 11.79 4.73 11.86
C VAL A 58 11.73 3.29 12.41
N THR A 59 12.49 2.98 13.47
CA THR A 59 12.42 1.68 14.14
C THR A 59 11.05 1.44 14.79
N ARG A 60 10.48 2.46 15.44
CA ARG A 60 9.15 2.37 16.10
C ARG A 60 8.03 2.14 15.09
N ILE A 61 7.98 2.91 14.00
CA ILE A 61 6.97 2.70 12.96
C ILE A 61 7.17 1.34 12.26
N GLY A 62 8.43 0.92 12.04
CA GLY A 62 8.74 -0.40 11.49
C GLY A 62 8.25 -1.54 12.38
N ALA A 63 8.34 -1.41 13.70
CA ALA A 63 7.80 -2.40 14.64
C ALA A 63 6.27 -2.52 14.54
N LEU A 64 5.55 -1.39 14.46
CA LEU A 64 4.09 -1.37 14.26
C LEU A 64 3.68 -2.04 12.94
N ILE A 65 4.40 -1.75 11.85
CA ILE A 65 4.14 -2.34 10.53
C ILE A 65 4.40 -3.85 10.56
N ALA A 66 5.52 -4.26 11.16
CA ALA A 66 5.89 -5.67 11.32
C ALA A 66 4.83 -6.44 12.13
N GLU A 67 4.31 -5.85 13.21
CA GLU A 67 3.21 -6.43 13.99
C GLU A 67 1.96 -6.65 13.13
N ARG A 68 1.52 -5.63 12.40
CA ARG A 68 0.33 -5.71 11.54
C ARG A 68 0.49 -6.74 10.42
N LEU A 69 1.66 -6.80 9.79
CA LEU A 69 1.95 -7.80 8.76
C LEU A 69 1.95 -9.23 9.31
N ARG A 70 2.49 -9.44 10.52
CA ARG A 70 2.40 -10.75 11.22
C ARG A 70 0.96 -11.13 11.53
N ALA A 71 0.15 -10.19 12.02
CA ALA A 71 -1.26 -10.42 12.32
C ALA A 71 -2.07 -10.83 11.08
N LEU A 72 -1.68 -10.36 9.89
CA LEU A 72 -2.28 -10.77 8.63
C LEU A 72 -1.86 -12.18 8.18
N GLY A 73 -0.81 -12.76 8.78
CA GLY A 73 -0.26 -14.07 8.48
C GLY A 73 1.05 -14.03 7.68
N GLY A 74 1.67 -12.86 7.55
CA GLY A 74 2.94 -12.70 6.86
C GLY A 74 4.11 -13.26 7.67
N ARG A 75 5.04 -13.95 7.00
CA ARG A 75 6.35 -14.24 7.60
C ARG A 75 7.21 -12.99 7.53
N VAL A 76 7.49 -12.37 8.68
CA VAL A 76 8.18 -11.08 8.75
C VAL A 76 9.63 -11.23 9.20
N ASP A 77 10.54 -10.70 8.38
CA ASP A 77 11.97 -10.55 8.67
C ASP A 77 12.29 -9.04 8.82
N LEU A 78 13.15 -8.69 9.78
CA LEU A 78 13.71 -7.33 9.92
C LEU A 78 15.15 -7.37 9.38
N LEU A 79 15.37 -6.79 8.21
CA LEU A 79 16.66 -6.85 7.53
C LEU A 79 17.50 -5.61 7.89
N PRO A 80 18.74 -5.80 8.39
CA PRO A 80 19.62 -4.67 8.63
C PRO A 80 20.01 -3.99 7.30
N PRO A 81 20.37 -2.69 7.35
CA PRO A 81 20.87 -1.99 6.18
C PRO A 81 22.09 -2.68 5.57
N ALA A 82 22.15 -2.73 4.22
CA ALA A 82 23.32 -3.27 3.51
C ALA A 82 24.62 -2.54 3.95
N ILE A 83 25.65 -3.33 4.27
CA ILE A 83 26.93 -2.89 4.85
C ILE A 83 27.81 -2.20 3.80
N ASP A 84 27.75 -2.65 2.54
CA ASP A 84 28.51 -2.10 1.42
C ASP A 84 27.64 -1.15 0.57
N ARG A 85 27.43 0.08 1.06
CA ARG A 85 26.84 1.14 0.24
C ARG A 85 27.91 2.18 -0.13
N PRO A 86 27.89 2.70 -1.36
CA PRO A 86 28.62 3.93 -1.67
C PRO A 86 28.22 4.98 -0.62
N ARG A 87 29.20 5.60 0.04
CA ARG A 87 28.93 6.74 0.93
C ARG A 87 28.38 7.88 0.09
N ILE A 88 27.06 7.94 -0.04
CA ILE A 88 26.37 9.13 -0.49
C ILE A 88 26.42 10.09 0.70
N THR A 89 27.18 11.16 0.58
CA THR A 89 27.47 12.11 1.68
C THR A 89 26.23 12.80 2.25
N SER A 90 25.10 12.75 1.55
CA SER A 90 23.81 13.30 1.98
C SER A 90 22.91 12.32 2.74
N LEU A 91 23.33 11.06 2.94
CA LEU A 91 22.51 10.07 3.63
C LEU A 91 22.84 9.96 5.13
N PRO A 92 21.88 9.53 5.97
CA PRO A 92 22.14 9.20 7.37
C PRO A 92 23.29 8.21 7.53
N GLN A 93 24.07 8.36 8.60
CA GLN A 93 25.17 7.41 8.91
C GLN A 93 24.66 6.07 9.47
N GLN A 94 23.43 6.06 9.99
CA GLN A 94 22.76 4.88 10.54
C GLN A 94 21.36 4.80 9.95
N PHE A 95 20.89 3.59 9.69
CA PHE A 95 19.56 3.33 9.15
C PHE A 95 18.85 2.31 10.03
N ALA A 96 17.54 2.46 10.16
CA ALA A 96 16.69 1.43 10.74
C ALA A 96 16.62 0.19 9.82
N ASN A 97 16.14 -0.92 10.37
CA ASN A 97 15.92 -2.15 9.60
C ASN A 97 14.79 -1.97 8.59
N THR A 98 14.93 -2.62 7.43
CA THR A 98 13.83 -2.79 6.48
C THR A 98 12.88 -3.88 6.99
N VAL A 99 11.57 -3.62 6.96
CA VAL A 99 10.54 -4.63 7.24
C VAL A 99 10.23 -5.38 5.95
N VAL A 100 10.42 -6.70 5.96
CA VAL A 100 10.06 -7.57 4.82
C VAL A 100 9.06 -8.60 5.29
N ALA A 101 7.88 -8.63 4.68
CA ALA A 101 6.90 -9.70 4.88
C ALA A 101 6.83 -10.60 3.65
N ARG A 102 6.48 -11.88 3.84
CA ARG A 102 6.16 -12.77 2.72
C ARG A 102 4.86 -13.52 3.00
N PHE A 103 3.97 -13.50 2.02
CA PHE A 103 2.71 -14.24 2.01
C PHE A 103 2.76 -15.26 0.88
N ARG A 104 2.48 -16.54 1.18
CA ARG A 104 2.48 -17.62 0.19
C ARG A 104 1.06 -17.98 -0.22
N GLY A 105 0.85 -18.14 -1.52
CA GLY A 105 -0.37 -18.68 -2.10
C GLY A 105 -0.14 -20.05 -2.73
N ARG A 106 -1.02 -20.43 -3.67
CA ARG A 106 -0.98 -21.71 -4.41
C ARG A 106 -0.72 -21.52 -5.90
N GLY A 107 -0.48 -20.30 -6.35
CA GLY A 107 -0.22 -20.00 -7.76
C GLY A 107 1.26 -19.85 -8.09
N SER A 108 1.55 -19.12 -9.18
CA SER A 108 2.91 -18.95 -9.71
C SER A 108 3.38 -17.49 -9.77
N ALA A 109 2.46 -16.52 -9.61
CA ALA A 109 2.81 -15.10 -9.71
C ALA A 109 3.67 -14.65 -8.52
N ARG A 110 4.73 -13.89 -8.79
CA ARG A 110 5.59 -13.30 -7.77
C ARG A 110 5.44 -11.79 -7.80
N ILE A 111 4.99 -11.20 -6.70
CA ILE A 111 4.60 -9.80 -6.60
C ILE A 111 5.44 -9.14 -5.51
N LEU A 112 5.93 -7.93 -5.77
CA LEU A 112 6.59 -7.08 -4.79
C LEU A 112 5.73 -5.83 -4.57
N LEU A 113 5.35 -5.59 -3.32
CA LEU A 113 4.71 -4.36 -2.86
C LEU A 113 5.74 -3.57 -2.05
N LEU A 114 6.00 -2.32 -2.44
CA LEU A 114 7.04 -1.50 -1.83
C LEU A 114 6.47 -0.17 -1.37
N ALA A 115 6.86 0.25 -0.18
CA ALA A 115 6.59 1.56 0.41
C ALA A 115 7.76 1.95 1.32
N HIS A 116 7.91 3.23 1.63
CA HIS A 116 8.92 3.71 2.58
C HIS A 116 8.28 4.22 3.88
N MET A 117 9.02 4.11 4.99
CA MET A 117 8.50 4.37 6.35
C MET A 117 8.94 5.71 6.91
N ASP A 118 10.04 6.24 6.38
CA ASP A 118 10.59 7.50 6.81
C ASP A 118 9.87 8.68 6.17
N THR A 119 10.18 9.88 6.65
CA THR A 119 9.62 11.12 6.12
C THR A 119 10.69 12.19 6.11
N VAL A 120 10.43 13.27 5.39
CA VAL A 120 11.31 14.45 5.39
C VAL A 120 11.18 15.32 6.64
N TYR A 121 10.27 15.00 7.57
CA TYR A 121 9.93 15.84 8.72
C TYR A 121 10.81 15.55 9.94
N GLU A 122 11.14 16.59 10.68
CA GLU A 122 11.94 16.51 11.89
C GLU A 122 11.09 16.18 13.13
N ARG A 123 11.75 15.67 14.16
CA ARG A 123 11.13 15.36 15.46
C ARG A 123 10.54 16.62 16.09
N GLY A 124 9.34 16.51 16.66
CA GLY A 124 8.58 17.58 17.31
C GLY A 124 7.61 18.34 16.38
N MET A 125 7.68 18.13 15.06
CA MET A 125 6.77 18.79 14.10
C MET A 125 5.33 18.28 14.21
N LEU A 126 5.10 17.06 14.72
CA LEU A 126 3.78 16.46 14.88
C LEU A 126 2.86 17.32 15.74
N ALA A 127 3.40 18.00 16.75
CA ALA A 127 2.62 18.88 17.61
C ALA A 127 1.94 20.03 16.84
N GLN A 128 2.52 20.46 15.72
CA GLN A 128 2.00 21.53 14.87
C GLN A 128 1.13 21.00 13.73
N GLN A 129 1.32 19.75 13.34
CA GLN A 129 0.65 19.11 12.20
C GLN A 129 0.07 17.73 12.59
N PRO A 130 -0.84 17.69 13.59
CA PRO A 130 -1.43 16.44 14.04
C PRO A 130 -2.31 15.82 12.95
N PHE A 131 -2.60 14.54 13.10
CA PHE A 131 -3.61 13.90 12.27
C PHE A 131 -4.97 14.60 12.45
N ARG A 132 -5.59 14.97 11.34
CA ARG A 132 -6.96 15.49 11.33
C ARG A 132 -7.68 15.13 10.04
N ILE A 133 -9.00 15.07 10.11
CA ILE A 133 -9.89 14.93 8.96
C ILE A 133 -10.70 16.22 8.84
N ASP A 134 -10.80 16.73 7.62
CA ASP A 134 -11.54 17.95 7.29
C ASP A 134 -12.23 17.75 5.93
N GLY A 135 -13.55 17.56 6.00
CA GLY A 135 -14.37 17.17 4.85
C GLY A 135 -13.90 15.85 4.24
N ASP A 136 -13.48 15.91 2.99
CA ASP A 136 -13.01 14.79 2.18
C ASP A 136 -11.48 14.58 2.24
N ARG A 137 -10.77 15.35 3.07
CA ARG A 137 -9.30 15.32 3.18
C ARG A 137 -8.85 14.87 4.56
N ALA A 138 -7.82 14.02 4.58
CA ALA A 138 -7.06 13.69 5.77
C ALA A 138 -5.69 14.39 5.70
N TYR A 139 -5.25 14.96 6.82
CA TYR A 139 -4.00 15.71 6.96
C TYR A 139 -3.13 15.06 8.04
N GLY A 140 -1.81 15.14 7.87
CA GLY A 140 -0.83 14.63 8.82
C GLY A 140 0.57 14.54 8.21
N LEU A 141 1.60 14.50 9.06
CA LEU A 141 2.99 14.39 8.62
C LEU A 141 3.26 13.07 7.89
N GLY A 142 3.77 13.19 6.66
CA GLY A 142 4.06 12.07 5.77
C GLY A 142 2.81 11.27 5.38
N ILE A 143 1.61 11.84 5.56
CA ILE A 143 0.36 11.09 5.36
C ILE A 143 0.25 10.56 3.94
N ALA A 144 0.59 11.36 2.93
CA ALA A 144 0.56 10.97 1.52
C ALA A 144 1.87 10.33 1.05
N ASP A 145 3.01 10.79 1.57
CA ASP A 145 4.36 10.34 1.20
C ASP A 145 5.11 9.88 2.47
N ASP A 146 5.16 8.57 2.77
CA ASP A 146 4.45 7.46 2.09
C ASP A 146 3.66 6.58 3.08
N LYS A 147 3.16 7.19 4.17
CA LYS A 147 2.33 6.46 5.14
C LYS A 147 1.04 5.93 4.51
N HIS A 148 0.53 6.61 3.47
CA HIS A 148 -0.60 6.12 2.67
C HIS A 148 -0.26 4.84 1.92
N GLY A 149 0.90 4.75 1.24
CA GLY A 149 1.31 3.54 0.54
C GLY A 149 1.37 2.33 1.47
N ILE A 150 1.93 2.51 2.66
CA ILE A 150 1.94 1.48 3.71
C ILE A 150 0.52 1.06 4.09
N ALA A 151 -0.37 2.02 4.37
CA ALA A 151 -1.76 1.72 4.75
C ALA A 151 -2.49 0.96 3.63
N VAL A 152 -2.36 1.40 2.37
CA VAL A 152 -2.96 0.72 1.22
C VAL A 152 -2.45 -0.71 1.09
N ILE A 153 -1.16 -0.97 1.27
CA ILE A 153 -0.60 -2.34 1.24
C ILE A 153 -1.24 -3.22 2.32
N LEU A 154 -1.31 -2.74 3.57
CA LEU A 154 -1.91 -3.48 4.69
C LEU A 154 -3.38 -3.82 4.43
N HIS A 155 -4.15 -2.87 3.92
CA HIS A 155 -5.58 -3.05 3.66
C HIS A 155 -5.85 -3.84 2.38
N ALA A 156 -5.00 -3.74 1.35
CA ALA A 156 -5.06 -4.61 0.18
C ALA A 156 -4.82 -6.08 0.56
N LEU A 157 -3.82 -6.37 1.40
CA LEU A 157 -3.56 -7.72 1.91
C LEU A 157 -4.74 -8.24 2.76
N THR A 158 -5.36 -7.38 3.56
CA THR A 158 -6.58 -7.70 4.32
C THR A 158 -7.72 -8.10 3.39
N MET A 159 -7.95 -7.33 2.32
CA MET A 159 -8.98 -7.62 1.31
C MET A 159 -8.68 -8.90 0.53
N LEU A 160 -7.44 -9.14 0.12
CA LEU A 160 -7.04 -10.37 -0.57
C LEU A 160 -7.33 -11.61 0.28
N LYS A 161 -7.04 -11.53 1.59
CA LYS A 161 -7.38 -12.59 2.55
C LYS A 161 -8.88 -12.80 2.67
N ALA A 162 -9.66 -11.72 2.77
CA ALA A 162 -11.13 -11.80 2.86
C ALA A 162 -11.78 -12.36 1.58
N LEU A 163 -11.19 -12.10 0.42
CA LEU A 163 -11.62 -12.63 -0.88
C LEU A 163 -11.08 -14.03 -1.18
N SER A 164 -10.29 -14.62 -0.28
CA SER A 164 -9.60 -15.90 -0.50
C SER A 164 -8.77 -15.92 -1.79
N VAL A 165 -8.12 -14.80 -2.12
CA VAL A 165 -7.22 -14.72 -3.28
C VAL A 165 -5.88 -15.32 -2.92
N ASP A 166 -5.51 -16.40 -3.60
CA ASP A 166 -4.24 -17.12 -3.39
C ASP A 166 -3.59 -17.62 -4.69
N GLY A 167 -3.99 -17.07 -5.84
CA GLY A 167 -3.42 -17.37 -7.17
C GLY A 167 -2.00 -16.86 -7.41
N TYR A 168 -1.29 -16.41 -6.37
CA TYR A 168 0.13 -16.03 -6.40
C TYR A 168 0.99 -17.12 -5.77
N ASP A 169 2.27 -17.19 -6.17
CA ASP A 169 3.28 -17.94 -5.43
C ASP A 169 3.63 -17.17 -4.16
N VAL A 170 4.09 -15.93 -4.32
CA VAL A 170 4.50 -15.08 -3.20
C VAL A 170 4.18 -13.60 -3.45
N ILE A 171 3.64 -12.95 -2.42
CA ILE A 171 3.66 -11.49 -2.28
C ILE A 171 4.75 -11.17 -1.26
N THR A 172 5.69 -10.32 -1.66
CA THR A 172 6.72 -9.72 -0.80
C THR A 172 6.40 -8.26 -0.54
#